data_AF-A0A7L0I7S5-F1
#
_entry.id   AF-A0A7L0I7S5-F1
#
_cell.length_a   1.000
_cell.length_b   1.000
_cell.length_c   1.000
_cell.angle_alpha   90.00
_cell.angle_beta   90.00
_cell.angle_gamma   90.00
#
_symmetry.space_group_name_H-M   'P 1'
#
loop_
_entity.id
_entity.type
_entity.pdbx_description
1 polymer ?
#
loop_
_entity_poly.entity_id
_entity_poly.type
_entity_poly.pdbx_seq_one_letter_code
_entity_poly.pdbx_strand_id
1 'polypeptide(L)'
;VEDILREDEEQDRVPLQKLQLLGESEELRGLLLNPHLRQLLLTIDQAEDKSSLMKKYMQEPLFVEFADCCLRIVEPPEKENVLPE
;
A
#
# COMPACT_ATOMS: atom_id res chain seq x y z
N VAL A 1 -16.89 26.81 6.18
CA VAL A 1 -17.03 25.41 6.63
C VAL A 1 -16.44 24.43 5.60
N GLU A 2 -15.32 24.79 4.96
CA GLU A 2 -14.79 24.07 3.79
C GLU A 2 -13.35 23.55 4.02
N ASP A 3 -12.86 23.60 5.26
CA ASP A 3 -11.47 23.22 5.60
C ASP A 3 -11.31 21.74 5.99
N ILE A 4 -12.40 21.07 6.39
CA ILE A 4 -12.35 19.75 7.05
C ILE A 4 -12.03 18.60 6.08
N LEU A 5 -12.15 18.79 4.76
CA LEU A 5 -12.01 17.69 3.79
C LEU A 5 -10.59 17.49 3.23
N ARG A 6 -9.63 18.38 3.52
CA ARG A 6 -8.26 18.25 2.98
C ARG A 6 -7.28 17.54 3.92
N GLU A 7 -7.49 17.65 5.22
CA GLU A 7 -6.58 17.10 6.24
C GLU A 7 -6.60 15.56 6.30
N ASP A 8 -7.72 14.91 5.96
CA ASP A 8 -7.83 13.44 5.93
C ASP A 8 -7.08 12.79 4.76
N GLU A 9 -7.03 13.43 3.57
CA GLU A 9 -6.33 12.86 2.41
C GLU A 9 -4.79 12.94 2.53
N GLU A 10 -4.26 13.84 3.35
CA GLU A 10 -2.82 13.91 3.63
C GLU A 10 -2.36 12.85 4.62
N GLN A 11 -3.24 12.40 5.52
CA GLN A 11 -2.92 11.35 6.49
C GLN A 11 -2.83 9.95 5.86
N ASP A 12 -3.58 9.69 4.79
CA ASP A 12 -3.54 8.42 4.06
C ASP A 12 -2.29 8.30 3.15
N ARG A 13 -1.57 9.42 2.93
CA ARG A 13 -0.35 9.42 2.12
C ARG A 13 0.86 8.96 2.94
N VAL A 14 1.57 7.98 2.41
CA VAL A 14 2.82 7.51 3.00
C VAL A 14 3.94 8.56 2.77
N PRO A 15 4.62 9.05 3.83
CA PRO A 15 5.73 9.99 3.67
C PRO A 15 6.94 9.32 3.01
N LEU A 16 7.75 10.11 2.29
CA LEU A 16 8.91 9.63 1.54
C LEU A 16 9.90 8.84 2.41
N GLN A 17 10.07 9.24 3.67
CA GLN A 17 10.95 8.53 4.61
C GLN A 17 10.49 7.09 4.84
N LYS A 18 9.18 6.85 4.98
CA LYS A 18 8.64 5.50 5.12
C LYS A 18 8.70 4.72 3.81
N LEU A 19 8.55 5.40 2.67
CA LEU A 19 8.76 4.77 1.36
C LEU A 19 10.21 4.29 1.16
N GLN A 20 11.20 4.97 1.74
CA GLN A 20 12.59 4.52 1.70
C GLN A 20 12.80 3.22 2.51
N LEU A 21 12.11 3.07 3.64
CA LEU A 21 12.16 1.84 4.47
C LEU A 21 11.67 0.61 3.70
N LEU A 22 10.69 0.78 2.78
CA LEU A 22 10.25 -0.31 1.90
C LEU A 22 11.41 -0.88 1.08
N GLY A 23 12.34 -0.02 0.64
CA GLY A 23 13.52 -0.42 -0.11
C GLY A 23 14.61 -1.11 0.72
N GLU A 24 14.56 -0.99 2.05
CA GLU A 24 15.49 -1.68 2.95
C GLU A 24 15.01 -3.10 3.31
N SER A 25 13.71 -3.38 3.15
CA SER A 25 13.14 -4.71 3.40
C SER A 25 13.57 -5.72 2.33
N GLU A 26 14.32 -6.74 2.74
CA GLU A 26 14.72 -7.86 1.88
C GLU A 26 13.50 -8.68 1.41
N GLU A 27 12.48 -8.82 2.25
CA GLU A 27 11.24 -9.53 1.92
C GLU A 27 10.51 -8.81 0.78
N LEU A 28 10.32 -7.49 0.91
CA LEU A 28 9.66 -6.67 -0.09
C LEU A 28 10.47 -6.63 -1.40
N ARG A 29 11.80 -6.53 -1.31
CA ARG A 29 12.69 -6.64 -2.48
C ARG A 29 12.57 -8.00 -3.15
N GLY A 30 12.46 -9.08 -2.39
CA GLY A 30 12.22 -10.43 -2.90
C GLY A 30 10.91 -10.52 -3.69
N LEU A 31 9.84 -9.94 -3.16
CA LEU A 31 8.56 -9.86 -3.84
C LEU A 31 8.67 -9.05 -5.14
N LEU A 32 9.35 -7.91 -5.14
CA LEU A 32 9.57 -7.06 -6.32
C LEU A 32 10.45 -7.69 -7.40
N LEU A 33 11.27 -8.71 -7.09
CA LEU A 33 12.00 -9.45 -8.12
C LEU A 33 11.06 -10.22 -9.04
N ASN A 34 9.85 -10.56 -8.57
CA ASN A 34 8.85 -11.25 -9.38
C ASN A 34 8.40 -10.36 -10.55
N PRO A 35 8.58 -10.81 -11.81
CA PRO A 35 8.16 -10.03 -12.98
C PRO A 35 6.64 -9.82 -13.00
N HIS A 36 5.86 -10.80 -12.53
CA HIS A 36 4.41 -10.70 -12.44
C HIS A 36 3.98 -9.55 -11.53
N LEU A 37 4.53 -9.46 -10.31
CA LEU A 37 4.18 -8.39 -9.39
C LEU A 37 4.50 -7.01 -9.98
N ARG A 38 5.67 -6.85 -10.60
CA ARG A 38 6.04 -5.59 -11.29
C ARG A 38 5.06 -5.24 -12.41
N GLN A 39 4.62 -6.22 -13.18
CA GLN A 39 3.60 -5.99 -14.21
C GLN A 39 2.25 -5.59 -13.61
N LEU A 40 1.83 -6.22 -12.50
CA LEU A 40 0.61 -5.83 -11.79
C LEU A 40 0.70 -4.37 -11.34
N LEU A 41 1.79 -3.99 -10.67
CA LEU A 41 2.03 -2.62 -10.20
C LEU A 41 2.01 -1.60 -11.34
N LEU A 42 2.72 -1.88 -12.44
CA LEU A 42 2.71 -1.03 -13.64
C LEU A 42 1.32 -0.92 -14.27
N THR A 43 0.55 -2.02 -14.27
CA THR A 43 -0.81 -2.02 -14.81
C THR A 43 -1.72 -1.14 -13.97
N ILE A 44 -1.65 -1.21 -12.64
CA ILE A 44 -2.40 -0.30 -11.75
C ILE A 44 -1.98 1.15 -11.99
N ASP A 45 -0.67 1.40 -12.08
CA ASP A 45 -0.13 2.76 -12.21
C ASP A 45 -0.61 3.45 -13.49
N GLN A 46 -0.61 2.71 -14.60
CA GLN A 46 -1.02 3.18 -15.94
C GLN A 46 -2.52 3.10 -16.19
N ALA A 47 -3.30 2.47 -15.31
CA ALA A 47 -4.72 2.28 -15.54
C ALA A 47 -5.54 3.55 -15.35
N GLU A 48 -6.53 3.71 -16.23
CA GLU A 48 -7.56 4.73 -16.11
C GLU A 48 -8.49 4.44 -14.91
N ASP A 49 -8.85 3.17 -14.70
CA ASP A 49 -9.68 2.73 -13.57
C ASP A 49 -8.86 1.94 -12.53
N LYS A 50 -8.13 2.69 -11.69
CA LYS A 50 -7.31 2.14 -10.61
C LYS A 50 -8.14 1.40 -9.56
N SER A 51 -9.34 1.87 -9.28
CA SER A 51 -10.23 1.30 -8.26
C SER A 51 -10.65 -0.14 -8.61
N SER A 52 -11.08 -0.36 -9.85
CA SER A 52 -11.50 -1.70 -10.30
C SER A 52 -10.31 -2.66 -10.37
N LEU A 53 -9.16 -2.21 -10.86
CA LEU A 53 -7.96 -3.04 -10.90
C LEU A 53 -7.42 -3.34 -9.50
N MET A 54 -7.44 -2.36 -8.60
CA MET A 54 -7.06 -2.58 -7.20
C MET A 54 -7.90 -3.70 -6.59
N LYS A 55 -9.24 -3.64 -6.74
CA LYS A 55 -10.13 -4.72 -6.26
C LYS A 55 -9.79 -6.08 -6.85
N LYS A 56 -9.47 -6.13 -8.14
CA LYS A 56 -9.08 -7.37 -8.82
C LYS A 56 -7.76 -7.91 -8.28
N TYR A 57 -6.77 -7.06 -8.10
CA TYR A 57 -5.45 -7.47 -7.64
C TYR A 57 -5.40 -7.72 -6.14
N MET A 58 -6.30 -7.15 -5.34
CA MET A 58 -6.50 -7.58 -3.96
C MET A 58 -7.02 -9.02 -3.84
N GLN A 59 -7.39 -9.69 -4.95
CA GLN A 59 -7.66 -11.13 -4.98
C GLN A 59 -6.42 -11.97 -5.36
N GLU A 60 -5.37 -11.34 -5.87
CA GLU A 60 -4.13 -12.02 -6.24
C GLU A 60 -3.25 -12.19 -5.00
N PRO A 61 -2.89 -13.42 -4.60
CA PRO A 61 -2.13 -13.67 -3.38
C PRO A 61 -0.78 -12.95 -3.39
N LEU A 62 -0.13 -12.87 -4.56
CA LEU A 62 1.15 -12.17 -4.74
C LEU A 62 1.05 -10.67 -4.46
N PHE A 63 -0.05 -10.04 -4.87
CA PHE A 63 -0.27 -8.61 -4.63
C PHE A 63 -0.69 -8.35 -3.18
N VAL A 64 -1.49 -9.25 -2.59
CA VAL A 64 -1.87 -9.18 -1.17
C VAL A 64 -0.63 -9.29 -0.28
N GLU A 65 0.27 -10.24 -0.53
CA GLU A 65 1.53 -10.36 0.23
C GLU A 65 2.40 -9.11 0.09
N PHE A 66 2.46 -8.53 -1.10
CA PHE A 66 3.17 -7.27 -1.33
C PHE A 66 2.55 -6.11 -0.55
N ALA A 67 1.22 -5.97 -0.61
CA ALA A 67 0.51 -4.92 0.11
C ALA A 67 0.69 -5.08 1.62
N ASP A 68 0.56 -6.30 2.14
CA ASP A 68 0.75 -6.61 3.55
C ASP A 68 2.18 -6.28 4.03
N CYS A 69 3.21 -6.64 3.24
CA CYS A 69 4.59 -6.25 3.53
C CYS A 69 4.76 -4.72 3.53
N CYS A 70 4.17 -4.01 2.56
CA CYS A 70 4.24 -2.56 2.53
C CYS A 70 3.59 -1.96 3.78
N LEU A 71 2.38 -2.41 4.10
CA LEU A 71 1.58 -1.97 5.23
C LEU A 71 2.32 -2.17 6.56
N ARG A 72 2.91 -3.34 6.80
CA ARG A 72 3.72 -3.59 8.02
C ARG A 72 4.88 -2.61 8.22
N ILE A 73 5.46 -2.10 7.12
CA ILE A 73 6.60 -1.17 7.16
C ILE A 73 6.12 0.28 7.33
N VAL A 74 5.01 0.65 6.68
CA VAL A 74 4.52 2.04 6.66
C VAL A 74 3.52 2.33 7.78
N GLU A 75 2.80 1.33 8.27
CA GLU A 75 1.88 1.47 9.39
C GLU A 75 2.67 1.71 10.68
N PRO A 76 2.28 2.70 11.49
CA PRO A 76 2.86 2.86 12.81
C PRO A 76 2.54 1.64 13.69
N PRO A 77 3.39 1.27 14.66
CA PRO A 77 3.20 0.11 15.54
C PRO A 77 1.98 0.21 16.47
N GLU A 78 1.14 1.23 16.35
CA GLU A 78 0.02 1.48 17.25
C GLU A 78 -1.22 1.89 16.45
N LYS A 79 -2.01 0.91 16.01
CA LYS A 79 -3.48 0.91 16.11
C LYS A 79 -3.95 -0.53 16.23
N GLU A 80 -3.65 -1.14 17.38
CA GLU A 80 -4.58 -2.14 17.92
C GLU A 80 -5.91 -1.40 18.09
N ASN A 81 -6.86 -1.67 17.20
CA ASN A 81 -8.25 -1.28 17.43
C ASN A 81 -8.70 -2.02 18.69
N VAL A 82 -8.48 -1.40 19.85
CA VAL A 82 -9.29 -1.63 21.03
C VAL A 82 -10.71 -1.22 20.63
N LEU A 83 -11.47 -2.19 20.11
CA LEU A 83 -12.92 -2.10 20.00
C LEU A 83 -13.43 -1.82 21.42
N PRO A 84 -14.01 -0.65 21.71
CA PRO A 84 -14.79 -0.51 22.93
C PRO A 84 -16.05 -1.38 22.75
N GLU A 85 -16.24 -2.29 23.70
CA GLU A 85 -17.37 -3.21 23.85
C GLU A 85 -18.73 -2.49 23.90
#